data_AF-A0A2S7YI10-F1
#
_entry.id   AF-A0A2S7YI10-F1
#
_cell.length_a   1.000
_cell.length_b   1.000
_cell.length_c   1.000
_cell.angle_alpha   90.00
_cell.angle_beta   90.00
_cell.angle_gamma   90.00
#
_symmetry.space_group_name_H-M   'P 1'
#
loop_
_entity.id
_entity.type
_entity.pdbx_description
1 polymer ?
#
loop_
_entity_poly.entity_id
_entity_poly.type
_entity_poly.pdbx_seq_one_letter_code
_entity_poly.pdbx_strand_id
1 'polypeptide(L)'
;MAVPLDRPNPFLAEDALACSLSGRLQSKSRSTIFKLASAEVLNFEDNLAGFFRGVPNEIIYQIFHQLDLVSLANLACTSKGMGRVVRSLPELRPLLSCAPDAIRAVTAAKVGHRLVCSDMYRKLVKPDCDDCSRPGEYLHLLSCRRLCFQCLSDNPRYRALRPLQAVEQYNLPMCHVVNLPTLVVPPYSAEGYKLRCRRRKLQINTTGWKLIDMADVDRLSIETHGSVDNAKRRAFERLTRLRSRLGRDPMSNEDWLRSRSAWRRRLRMACRRDRLTPLREEDFEGRLGAHILPDVESAYSTSTLFPWFDISTDFFGCPGLCELCRDAGLPPHQCFYTIPGRDCHMEKHTT
;
A
#
# COMPACT_ATOMS: atom_id res chain seq x y z
N MET A 1 4.46 -22.68 -6.81
CA MET A 1 3.21 -23.26 -7.36
C MET A 1 2.08 -22.33 -6.96
N ALA A 2 1.31 -21.85 -7.94
CA ALA A 2 0.26 -20.86 -7.74
C ALA A 2 -0.92 -21.48 -6.98
N VAL A 3 -1.33 -20.84 -5.88
CA VAL A 3 -2.61 -21.17 -5.23
C VAL A 3 -3.72 -20.90 -6.25
N PRO A 4 -4.59 -21.88 -6.57
CA PRO A 4 -5.67 -21.67 -7.51
C PRO A 4 -6.72 -20.76 -6.85
N LEU A 5 -6.58 -19.46 -7.06
CA LEU A 5 -7.63 -18.46 -6.82
C LEU A 5 -8.49 -18.22 -8.08
N ASP A 6 -8.35 -19.08 -9.10
CA ASP A 6 -9.06 -18.98 -10.38
C ASP A 6 -10.48 -19.55 -10.30
N ARG A 7 -11.34 -18.92 -9.48
CA ARG A 7 -12.74 -18.81 -9.85
C ARG A 7 -13.01 -17.37 -10.25
N PRO A 8 -13.44 -17.09 -11.49
CA PRO A 8 -13.93 -15.76 -11.83
C PRO A 8 -15.13 -15.45 -10.93
N ASN A 9 -14.97 -14.49 -10.03
CA ASN A 9 -16.05 -14.05 -9.16
C ASN A 9 -16.99 -13.15 -9.99
N PRO A 10 -18.25 -13.56 -10.22
CA PRO A 10 -19.21 -12.85 -11.08
C PRO A 10 -19.65 -11.50 -10.52
N PHE A 11 -19.28 -11.18 -9.27
CA PHE A 11 -19.59 -9.90 -8.62
C PHE A 11 -18.57 -8.79 -8.92
N LEU A 12 -17.61 -8.97 -9.84
CA LEU A 12 -16.55 -8.00 -10.18
C LEU A 12 -16.68 -7.49 -11.64
N ALA A 13 -17.18 -6.26 -11.78
CA ALA A 13 -17.25 -5.45 -12.99
C ALA A 13 -16.19 -4.35 -12.88
N GLU A 14 -15.08 -4.54 -13.58
CA GLU A 14 -13.88 -3.72 -13.50
C GLU A 14 -14.17 -2.20 -13.62
N ASP A 15 -13.65 -1.37 -12.70
CA ASP A 15 -13.72 0.09 -12.83
C ASP A 15 -12.54 0.62 -13.66
N ALA A 16 -12.89 1.40 -14.67
CA ALA A 16 -12.01 2.04 -15.62
C ALA A 16 -10.99 3.05 -15.01
N LEU A 17 -11.14 3.52 -13.77
CA LEU A 17 -10.44 4.76 -13.33
C LEU A 17 -9.30 4.63 -12.30
N ALA A 18 -8.87 3.42 -11.97
CA ALA A 18 -8.07 3.23 -10.77
C ALA A 18 -6.53 3.39 -10.96
N CYS A 19 -5.93 4.21 -10.10
CA CYS A 19 -4.54 4.69 -10.20
C CYS A 19 -3.49 3.87 -9.44
N SER A 20 -3.87 2.78 -8.77
CA SER A 20 -2.99 1.90 -7.96
C SER A 20 -3.18 0.41 -8.31
N LEU A 21 -2.40 -0.49 -7.70
CA LEU A 21 -2.53 -1.95 -7.87
C LEU A 21 -3.94 -2.50 -7.60
N SER A 22 -4.76 -1.70 -6.93
CA SER A 22 -6.17 -1.92 -6.61
C SER A 22 -7.17 -1.62 -7.71
N GLY A 23 -6.74 -1.27 -8.93
CA GLY A 23 -7.65 -1.09 -10.06
C GLY A 23 -8.26 -2.36 -10.64
N ARG A 24 -8.15 -3.48 -9.92
CA ARG A 24 -8.72 -4.77 -10.29
C ARG A 24 -10.08 -5.04 -9.62
N LEU A 25 -10.67 -4.00 -9.01
CA LEU A 25 -11.97 -4.05 -8.34
C LEU A 25 -12.95 -2.98 -8.79
N GLN A 26 -14.23 -3.31 -8.61
CA GLN A 26 -15.41 -2.52 -8.92
C GLN A 26 -15.42 -1.10 -8.34
N SER A 27 -16.17 -0.26 -9.06
CA SER A 27 -16.57 1.11 -8.74
C SER A 27 -17.04 1.28 -7.29
N LYS A 28 -16.88 2.52 -6.80
CA LYS A 28 -17.37 3.05 -5.51
C LYS A 28 -18.84 2.71 -5.17
N SER A 29 -19.63 2.20 -6.12
CA SER A 29 -21.07 1.96 -6.00
C SER A 29 -21.51 0.53 -5.69
N ARG A 30 -20.61 -0.44 -5.49
CA ARG A 30 -20.99 -1.83 -5.18
C ARG A 30 -20.34 -2.36 -3.92
N SER A 31 -20.66 -1.70 -2.82
CA SER A 31 -20.62 -2.30 -1.50
C SER A 31 -21.61 -3.45 -1.40
N THR A 32 -21.15 -4.65 -1.07
CA THR A 32 -22.02 -5.80 -0.83
C THR A 32 -22.38 -5.85 0.65
N ILE A 33 -23.66 -6.01 0.97
CA ILE A 33 -24.08 -6.42 2.31
C ILE A 33 -23.73 -7.91 2.40
N PHE A 34 -22.70 -8.25 3.17
CA PHE A 34 -22.35 -9.63 3.45
C PHE A 34 -22.34 -9.80 4.96
N LYS A 35 -23.13 -10.73 5.47
CA LYS A 35 -22.99 -11.17 6.86
C LYS A 35 -21.88 -12.19 6.93
N LEU A 36 -20.84 -11.94 7.72
CA LEU A 36 -19.80 -12.93 7.93
C LEU A 36 -20.39 -14.07 8.76
N ALA A 37 -20.69 -15.20 8.11
CA ALA A 37 -21.20 -16.37 8.80
C ALA A 37 -20.25 -16.73 9.97
N SER A 38 -20.84 -16.86 11.17
CA SER A 38 -20.16 -17.19 12.41
C SER A 38 -19.20 -18.36 12.21
N ALA A 39 -17.99 -18.26 12.76
CA ALA A 39 -17.03 -19.35 12.67
C ALA A 39 -17.59 -20.58 13.42
N GLU A 40 -17.73 -21.70 12.72
CA GLU A 40 -17.73 -22.99 13.40
C GLU A 40 -16.37 -23.12 14.08
N VAL A 41 -16.36 -23.23 15.40
CA VAL A 41 -15.16 -23.54 16.17
C VAL A 41 -14.72 -24.93 15.72
N LEU A 42 -13.74 -25.00 14.82
CA LEU A 42 -13.23 -26.29 14.39
C LEU A 42 -12.56 -26.97 15.58
N ASN A 43 -12.89 -28.23 15.83
CA ASN A 43 -12.11 -29.07 16.74
C ASN A 43 -10.74 -29.33 16.08
N PHE A 44 -9.71 -28.72 16.66
CA PHE A 44 -8.33 -28.79 16.18
C PHE A 44 -7.72 -30.18 16.36
N GLU A 45 -8.20 -30.94 17.35
CA GLU A 45 -7.65 -32.25 17.71
C GLU A 45 -7.72 -33.25 16.54
N ASP A 46 -8.86 -33.33 15.84
CA ASP A 46 -9.03 -34.28 14.72
C ASP A 46 -8.23 -33.86 13.46
N ASN A 47 -8.03 -32.56 13.25
CA ASN A 47 -7.40 -32.02 12.04
C ASN A 47 -5.88 -31.85 12.18
N LEU A 48 -5.36 -31.76 13.41
CA LEU A 48 -3.94 -31.61 13.75
C LEU A 48 -3.32 -32.88 14.36
N ALA A 49 -4.11 -33.94 14.55
CA ALA A 49 -3.67 -35.24 15.06
C ALA A 49 -2.41 -35.73 14.33
N GLY A 50 -1.25 -35.59 14.98
CA GLY A 50 0.05 -36.06 14.51
C GLY A 50 1.16 -35.01 14.51
N PHE A 51 0.89 -33.75 14.14
CA PHE A 51 1.96 -32.74 13.98
C PHE A 51 2.21 -31.90 15.24
N PHE A 52 1.17 -31.63 16.02
CA PHE A 52 1.22 -30.78 17.22
C PHE A 52 0.79 -31.53 18.48
N ARG A 53 1.03 -32.85 18.52
CA ARG A 53 0.62 -33.69 19.66
C ARG A 53 1.27 -33.17 20.95
N GLY A 54 0.45 -32.72 21.90
CA GLY A 54 0.91 -32.18 23.19
C GLY A 54 1.09 -30.66 23.24
N VAL A 55 0.83 -29.92 22.15
CA VAL A 55 0.79 -28.45 22.17
C VAL A 55 -0.67 -27.99 22.35
N PRO A 56 -0.97 -27.13 23.34
CA PRO A 56 -2.33 -26.57 23.51
C PRO A 56 -2.76 -25.77 22.28
N ASN A 57 -4.05 -25.82 21.96
CA ASN A 57 -4.62 -25.14 20.79
C ASN A 57 -4.34 -23.63 20.82
N GLU A 58 -4.34 -23.02 22.01
CA GLU A 58 -4.06 -21.61 22.23
C GLU A 58 -2.67 -21.22 21.73
N ILE A 59 -1.66 -22.07 21.96
CA ILE A 59 -0.29 -21.83 21.50
C ILE A 59 -0.20 -21.94 19.99
N ILE A 60 -0.87 -22.93 19.40
CA ILE A 60 -0.93 -23.11 17.94
C ILE A 60 -1.58 -21.88 17.29
N TYR A 61 -2.68 -21.38 17.87
CA TYR A 61 -3.33 -20.15 17.44
C TYR A 61 -2.41 -18.94 17.55
N GLN A 62 -1.70 -18.77 18.67
CA GLN A 62 -0.75 -17.68 18.85
C GLN A 62 0.38 -17.72 17.82
N ILE A 63 0.89 -18.92 17.51
CA ILE A 63 1.90 -19.10 16.47
C ILE A 63 1.32 -18.68 15.11
N PHE A 64 0.17 -19.23 14.71
CA PHE A 64 -0.41 -18.93 13.40
C PHE A 64 -0.79 -17.46 13.22
N HIS A 65 -1.20 -16.79 14.29
CA HIS A 65 -1.52 -15.36 14.31
C HIS A 65 -0.29 -14.45 14.05
N GLN A 66 0.92 -14.95 14.32
CA GLN A 66 2.18 -14.23 14.09
C GLN A 66 2.83 -14.55 12.74
N LEU A 67 2.27 -15.50 11.98
CA LEU A 67 2.81 -15.86 10.69
C LEU A 67 2.40 -14.88 9.58
N ASP A 68 3.31 -14.71 8.63
CA ASP A 68 3.05 -13.97 7.41
C ASP A 68 2.13 -14.76 6.46
N LEU A 69 1.51 -14.05 5.51
CA LEU A 69 0.56 -14.64 4.57
C LEU A 69 1.17 -15.74 3.70
N VAL A 70 2.48 -15.69 3.39
CA VAL A 70 3.16 -16.73 2.61
C VAL A 70 3.40 -17.97 3.47
N SER A 71 3.86 -17.80 4.71
CA SER A 71 4.03 -18.89 5.66
C SER A 71 2.71 -19.60 5.95
N LEU A 72 1.62 -18.85 6.16
CA LEU A 72 0.27 -19.43 6.31
C LEU A 72 -0.19 -20.19 5.06
N ALA A 73 0.04 -19.63 3.87
CA ALA A 73 -0.30 -20.32 2.62
C ALA A 73 0.52 -21.62 2.45
N ASN A 74 1.80 -21.60 2.79
CA ASN A 74 2.66 -22.79 2.76
C ASN A 74 2.19 -23.84 3.76
N LEU A 75 1.85 -23.45 4.98
CA LEU A 75 1.28 -24.35 5.99
C LEU A 75 -0.02 -24.98 5.50
N ALA A 76 -0.92 -24.18 4.93
CA ALA A 76 -2.19 -24.67 4.40
C ALA A 76 -2.05 -25.72 3.28
N CYS A 77 -0.88 -25.79 2.63
CA CYS A 77 -0.57 -26.76 1.58
C CYS A 77 0.07 -28.06 2.10
N THR A 78 0.45 -28.15 3.38
CA THR A 78 1.12 -29.34 3.94
C THR A 78 0.18 -30.54 4.09
N SER A 79 -1.09 -30.31 4.45
CA SER A 79 -2.12 -31.35 4.55
C SER A 79 -3.52 -30.76 4.39
N LYS A 80 -4.51 -31.61 4.08
CA LYS A 80 -5.92 -31.17 4.01
C LYS A 80 -6.43 -30.65 5.35
N GLY A 81 -6.03 -31.28 6.47
CA GLY A 81 -6.37 -30.85 7.83
C GLY A 81 -5.78 -29.49 8.17
N MET A 82 -4.48 -29.28 7.89
CA MET A 82 -3.82 -27.99 8.07
C MET A 82 -4.46 -26.90 7.21
N GLY A 83 -4.81 -27.24 5.97
CA GLY A 83 -5.53 -26.33 5.08
C GLY A 83 -6.90 -25.91 5.59
N ARG A 84 -7.63 -26.77 6.32
CA ARG A 84 -8.91 -26.42 6.97
C ARG A 84 -8.67 -25.52 8.16
N VAL A 85 -7.71 -25.87 9.00
CA VAL A 85 -7.30 -25.11 10.18
C VAL A 85 -6.88 -23.68 9.81
N VAL A 86 -5.96 -23.50 8.87
CA VAL A 86 -5.50 -22.17 8.45
C VAL A 86 -6.66 -21.33 7.90
N ARG A 87 -7.54 -21.92 7.07
CA ARG A 87 -8.70 -21.20 6.52
C ARG A 87 -9.77 -20.88 7.57
N SER A 88 -9.79 -21.59 8.70
CA SER A 88 -10.69 -21.34 9.81
C SER A 88 -10.20 -20.26 10.78
N LEU A 89 -8.97 -19.75 10.57
CA LEU A 89 -8.42 -18.70 11.43
C LEU A 89 -9.36 -17.48 11.43
N PRO A 90 -9.73 -16.98 12.63
CA PRO A 90 -10.75 -15.94 12.77
C PRO A 90 -10.33 -14.60 12.14
N GLU A 91 -9.03 -14.36 11.99
CA GLU A 91 -8.50 -13.14 11.35
C GLU A 91 -8.33 -13.29 9.84
N LEU A 92 -7.91 -14.48 9.39
CA LEU A 92 -7.65 -14.73 7.98
C LEU A 92 -8.95 -14.80 7.18
N ARG A 93 -10.01 -15.38 7.76
CA ARG A 93 -11.30 -15.52 7.09
C ARG A 93 -11.93 -14.18 6.69
N PRO A 94 -12.08 -13.18 7.59
CA PRO A 94 -12.51 -11.83 7.22
C PRO A 94 -11.62 -11.19 6.17
N LEU A 95 -10.29 -11.38 6.23
CA LEU A 95 -9.38 -10.84 5.22
C LEU A 95 -9.64 -11.42 3.83
N LEU A 96 -9.83 -12.75 3.75
CA LEU A 96 -10.14 -13.44 2.50
C LEU A 96 -11.53 -13.09 1.96
N SER A 97 -12.51 -12.85 2.83
CA SER A 97 -13.88 -12.52 2.45
C SER A 97 -14.06 -11.04 2.09
N CYS A 98 -13.58 -10.13 2.93
CA CYS A 98 -13.81 -8.69 2.80
C CYS A 98 -12.75 -8.02 1.91
N ALA A 99 -11.50 -8.48 1.93
CA ALA A 99 -10.38 -7.85 1.21
C ALA A 99 -9.65 -8.79 0.23
N PRO A 100 -10.34 -9.60 -0.60
CA PRO A 100 -9.70 -10.57 -1.49
C PRO A 100 -8.69 -9.91 -2.45
N ASP A 101 -8.94 -8.68 -2.87
CA ASP A 101 -8.08 -7.99 -3.84
C ASP A 101 -6.82 -7.40 -3.22
N ALA A 102 -6.86 -7.06 -1.94
CA ALA A 102 -5.64 -6.76 -1.22
C ALA A 102 -4.76 -8.01 -1.16
N ILE A 103 -5.34 -9.19 -0.88
CA ILE A 103 -4.61 -10.47 -0.89
C ILE A 103 -4.06 -10.80 -2.29
N ARG A 104 -4.84 -10.57 -3.35
CA ARG A 104 -4.36 -10.72 -4.74
C ARG A 104 -3.23 -9.74 -5.07
N ALA A 105 -3.34 -8.48 -4.66
CA ALA A 105 -2.31 -7.47 -4.86
C ALA A 105 -1.01 -7.85 -4.15
N VAL A 106 -1.11 -8.30 -2.90
CA VAL A 106 0.01 -8.81 -2.09
C VAL A 106 0.72 -9.98 -2.78
N THR A 107 -0.06 -10.94 -3.28
CA THR A 107 0.46 -12.12 -3.98
C THR A 107 1.14 -11.71 -5.30
N ALA A 108 0.47 -10.89 -6.10
CA ALA A 108 0.98 -10.41 -7.39
C ALA A 108 2.24 -9.56 -7.22
N ALA A 109 2.31 -8.78 -6.15
CA ALA A 109 3.43 -7.91 -5.84
C ALA A 109 4.58 -8.61 -5.09
N LYS A 110 4.39 -9.90 -4.74
CA LYS A 110 5.36 -10.78 -4.07
C LYS A 110 5.79 -10.29 -2.68
N VAL A 111 4.89 -9.62 -1.96
CA VAL A 111 5.17 -9.02 -0.63
C VAL A 111 4.48 -9.73 0.53
N GLY A 112 3.84 -10.88 0.29
CA GLY A 112 3.11 -11.60 1.35
C GLY A 112 3.97 -12.02 2.54
N HIS A 113 5.27 -12.22 2.35
CA HIS A 113 6.22 -12.53 3.41
C HIS A 113 6.44 -11.39 4.41
N ARG A 114 6.05 -10.16 4.06
CA ARG A 114 6.16 -8.98 4.94
C ARG A 114 4.90 -8.72 5.75
N LEU A 115 3.80 -9.37 5.40
CA LEU A 115 2.48 -9.05 5.93
C LEU A 115 2.05 -10.15 6.87
N VAL A 116 2.11 -9.85 8.16
CA VAL A 116 1.54 -10.69 9.21
C VAL A 116 0.02 -10.62 9.12
N CYS A 117 -0.65 -11.77 9.22
CA CYS A 117 -2.11 -11.86 9.11
C CYS A 117 -2.81 -10.94 10.13
N SER A 118 -2.35 -10.98 11.38
CA SER A 118 -2.94 -10.18 12.45
C SER A 118 -2.74 -8.67 12.30
N ASP A 119 -1.61 -8.23 11.75
CA ASP A 119 -1.38 -6.82 11.44
C ASP A 119 -2.38 -6.34 10.39
N MET A 120 -2.55 -7.11 9.32
CA MET A 120 -3.49 -6.78 8.25
C MET A 120 -4.94 -6.82 8.72
N TYR A 121 -5.30 -7.77 9.59
CA TYR A 121 -6.62 -7.86 10.20
C TYR A 121 -6.90 -6.66 11.14
N ARG A 122 -5.92 -6.26 11.95
CA ARG A 122 -6.02 -5.05 12.78
C ARG A 122 -6.25 -3.79 11.93
N LYS A 123 -5.68 -3.72 10.72
CA LYS A 123 -5.99 -2.65 9.77
C LYS A 123 -7.37 -2.83 9.13
N LEU A 124 -7.88 -4.05 8.97
CA LEU A 124 -9.17 -4.31 8.35
C LEU A 124 -10.30 -3.80 9.23
N VAL A 125 -10.20 -4.00 10.55
CA VAL A 125 -11.25 -3.64 11.52
C VAL A 125 -11.20 -2.18 11.99
N LYS A 126 -10.13 -1.47 11.64
CA LYS A 126 -9.95 -0.05 11.96
C LYS A 126 -10.19 0.82 10.72
N PRO A 127 -11.09 1.83 10.79
CA PRO A 127 -11.41 2.69 9.64
C PRO A 127 -10.40 3.82 9.41
N ASP A 128 -9.60 4.15 10.42
CA ASP A 128 -8.80 5.36 10.47
C ASP A 128 -7.44 5.23 9.77
N CYS A 129 -6.95 6.37 9.31
CA CYS A 129 -5.60 6.54 8.79
C CYS A 129 -4.61 6.56 9.96
N ASP A 130 -3.57 5.74 9.85
CA ASP A 130 -2.51 5.62 10.87
C ASP A 130 -1.77 6.95 11.14
N ASP A 131 -1.80 7.89 10.20
CA ASP A 131 -1.06 9.17 10.29
C ASP A 131 -1.93 10.38 10.67
N CYS A 132 -3.23 10.39 10.36
CA CYS A 132 -4.05 11.62 10.49
C CYS A 132 -5.51 11.40 10.92
N SER A 133 -5.87 10.18 11.34
CA SER A 133 -7.21 9.82 11.85
C SER A 133 -8.39 10.12 10.91
N ARG A 134 -8.14 10.46 9.64
CA ARG A 134 -9.16 10.53 8.57
C ARG A 134 -9.49 9.12 8.07
N PRO A 135 -10.57 8.91 7.31
CA PRO A 135 -10.85 7.62 6.68
C PRO A 135 -9.65 7.11 5.87
N GLY A 136 -9.14 5.95 6.25
CA GLY A 136 -8.05 5.27 5.54
C GLY A 136 -8.61 4.40 4.45
N GLU A 137 -8.37 4.75 3.18
CA GLU A 137 -8.88 3.99 2.03
C GLU A 137 -7.83 3.04 1.46
N TYR A 138 -6.55 3.28 1.75
CA TYR A 138 -5.43 2.56 1.17
C TYR A 138 -4.68 1.76 2.23
N LEU A 139 -4.17 0.60 1.85
CA LEU A 139 -3.16 -0.16 2.60
C LEU A 139 -1.84 -0.08 1.84
N HIS A 140 -0.83 0.47 2.49
CA HIS A 140 0.55 0.45 2.00
C HIS A 140 1.15 -0.94 2.23
N LEU A 141 1.49 -1.63 1.14
CA LEU A 141 1.83 -3.05 1.16
C LEU A 141 3.22 -3.34 1.75
N LEU A 142 4.13 -2.36 1.73
CA LEU A 142 5.48 -2.54 2.28
C LEU A 142 5.53 -2.39 3.80
N SER A 143 4.71 -1.49 4.36
CA SER A 143 4.71 -1.16 5.79
C SER A 143 3.46 -1.61 6.55
N CYS A 144 2.51 -2.29 5.87
CA CYS A 144 1.20 -2.67 6.41
C CYS A 144 0.46 -1.51 7.11
N ARG A 145 0.48 -0.30 6.54
CA ARG A 145 -0.19 0.88 7.11
C ARG A 145 -1.44 1.26 6.35
N ARG A 146 -2.49 1.62 7.09
CA ARG A 146 -3.75 2.11 6.54
C ARG A 146 -3.68 3.62 6.41
N LEU A 147 -3.88 4.15 5.21
CA LEU A 147 -3.63 5.54 4.85
C LEU A 147 -4.81 6.15 4.10
N CYS A 148 -5.06 7.44 4.36
CA CYS A 148 -5.94 8.24 3.50
C CYS A 148 -5.18 8.67 2.23
N PHE A 149 -5.92 9.12 1.21
CA PHE A 149 -5.34 9.59 -0.04
C PHE A 149 -4.29 10.70 0.17
N GLN A 150 -4.57 11.67 1.05
CA GLN A 150 -3.68 12.79 1.30
C GLN A 150 -2.35 12.34 1.91
N CYS A 151 -2.39 11.52 2.97
CA CYS A 151 -1.18 11.01 3.62
C CYS A 151 -0.35 10.15 2.67
N LEU A 152 -0.99 9.32 1.84
CA LEU A 152 -0.27 8.51 0.85
C LEU A 152 0.43 9.38 -0.20
N SER A 153 -0.19 10.48 -0.61
CA SER A 153 0.30 11.34 -1.70
C SER A 153 1.39 12.29 -1.24
N ASP A 154 1.16 12.94 -0.10
CA ASP A 154 2.00 14.03 0.36
C ASP A 154 3.20 13.52 1.15
N ASN A 155 3.00 12.48 1.98
CA ASN A 155 4.04 12.01 2.89
C ASN A 155 5.16 11.32 2.10
N PRO A 156 6.39 11.88 2.12
CA PRO A 156 7.54 11.27 1.46
C PRO A 156 7.80 9.84 1.91
N ARG A 157 7.47 9.50 3.17
CA ARG A 157 7.76 8.20 3.80
C ARG A 157 7.21 7.00 3.02
N TYR A 158 6.10 7.18 2.30
CA TYR A 158 5.46 6.11 1.52
C TYR A 158 5.94 6.04 0.07
N ARG A 159 6.89 6.90 -0.33
CA ARG A 159 7.42 6.94 -1.70
C ARG A 159 8.56 5.94 -1.85
N ALA A 160 8.21 4.71 -2.22
CA ALA A 160 9.18 3.63 -2.36
C ALA A 160 10.27 3.93 -3.40
N LEU A 161 11.48 3.46 -3.13
CA LEU A 161 12.66 3.70 -3.94
C LEU A 161 12.90 2.57 -4.92
N ARG A 162 13.40 2.88 -6.12
CA ARG A 162 14.04 1.86 -6.96
C ARG A 162 15.43 1.52 -6.41
N PRO A 163 15.94 0.29 -6.61
CA PRO A 163 17.28 -0.11 -6.15
C PRO A 163 18.38 0.87 -6.54
N LEU A 164 18.37 1.33 -7.80
CA LEU A 164 19.35 2.29 -8.28
C LEU A 164 19.23 3.64 -7.57
N GLN A 165 18.00 4.09 -7.27
CA GLN A 165 17.80 5.30 -6.49
C GLN A 165 18.34 5.12 -5.06
N ALA A 166 18.10 3.99 -4.40
CA ALA A 166 18.67 3.75 -3.07
C ALA A 166 20.21 3.86 -3.07
N VAL A 167 20.88 3.31 -4.09
CA VAL A 167 22.35 3.43 -4.23
C VAL A 167 22.81 4.85 -4.54
N GLU A 168 22.14 5.54 -5.45
CA GLU A 168 22.50 6.90 -5.85
C GLU A 168 22.23 7.93 -4.73
N GLN A 169 21.16 7.76 -3.96
CA GLN A 169 20.71 8.75 -2.97
C GLN A 169 21.34 8.52 -1.58
N TYR A 170 21.69 7.28 -1.22
CA TYR A 170 22.22 6.92 0.10
C TYR A 170 23.66 6.38 0.04
N ASN A 171 24.29 6.36 -1.14
CA ASN A 171 25.64 5.80 -1.35
C ASN A 171 25.79 4.39 -0.79
N LEU A 172 24.76 3.56 -0.98
CA LEU A 172 24.76 2.18 -0.52
C LEU A 172 25.41 1.27 -1.57
N PRO A 173 26.08 0.19 -1.16
CA PRO A 173 26.57 -0.80 -2.11
C PRO A 173 25.40 -1.58 -2.71
N MET A 174 25.38 -1.75 -4.04
CA MET A 174 24.30 -2.46 -4.75
C MET A 174 24.09 -3.88 -4.20
N CYS A 175 25.15 -4.57 -3.78
CA CYS A 175 25.05 -5.93 -3.23
C CYS A 175 24.18 -6.01 -1.97
N HIS A 176 24.13 -4.96 -1.14
CA HIS A 176 23.25 -4.93 0.03
C HIS A 176 21.83 -4.53 -0.37
N VAL A 177 21.68 -3.59 -1.31
CA VAL A 177 20.37 -3.10 -1.76
C VAL A 177 19.55 -4.20 -2.45
N VAL A 178 20.18 -5.08 -3.24
CA VAL A 178 19.46 -6.17 -3.92
C VAL A 178 18.90 -7.23 -2.97
N ASN A 179 19.44 -7.32 -1.75
CA ASN A 179 18.97 -8.24 -0.71
C ASN A 179 17.79 -7.67 0.08
N LEU A 180 17.47 -6.38 -0.08
CA LEU A 180 16.34 -5.77 0.61
C LEU A 180 15.00 -6.34 0.10
N PRO A 181 14.01 -6.51 0.98
CA PRO A 181 12.73 -7.05 0.54
C PRO A 181 12.05 -6.07 -0.41
N THR A 182 11.71 -6.58 -1.60
CA THR A 182 11.29 -5.77 -2.74
C THR A 182 9.86 -6.08 -3.13
N LEU A 183 9.07 -5.03 -3.39
CA LEU A 183 7.80 -5.10 -4.06
C LEU A 183 8.02 -5.05 -5.57
N VAL A 184 7.46 -6.01 -6.30
CA VAL A 184 7.45 -5.97 -7.77
C VAL A 184 6.10 -5.43 -8.22
N VAL A 185 6.08 -4.32 -8.96
CA VAL A 185 4.82 -3.78 -9.49
C VAL A 185 4.29 -4.74 -10.56
N PRO A 186 3.16 -5.44 -10.33
CA PRO A 186 2.61 -6.33 -11.33
C PRO A 186 2.14 -5.55 -12.57
N PRO A 187 2.00 -6.24 -13.72
CA PRO A 187 1.48 -5.61 -14.93
C PRO A 187 0.05 -5.11 -14.75
N TYR A 188 -0.22 -3.95 -15.34
CA TYR A 188 -1.57 -3.43 -15.49
C TYR A 188 -2.39 -4.33 -16.43
N SER A 189 -3.71 -4.37 -16.24
CA SER A 189 -4.61 -4.93 -17.25
C SER A 189 -4.55 -4.08 -18.52
N ALA A 190 -4.87 -4.67 -19.66
CA ALA A 190 -4.93 -3.94 -20.93
C ALA A 190 -5.88 -2.73 -20.86
N GLU A 191 -6.99 -2.87 -20.12
CA GLU A 191 -7.95 -1.78 -19.90
C GLU A 191 -7.38 -0.69 -18.98
N GLY A 192 -6.78 -1.07 -17.85
CA GLY A 192 -6.10 -0.13 -16.96
C GLY A 192 -4.95 0.64 -17.64
N TYR A 193 -4.23 -0.02 -18.56
CA TYR A 193 -3.23 0.62 -19.41
C TYR A 193 -3.87 1.64 -20.36
N LYS A 194 -4.91 1.25 -21.13
CA LYS A 194 -5.63 2.14 -22.06
C LYS A 194 -6.19 3.37 -21.35
N LEU A 195 -6.71 3.23 -20.13
CA LEU A 195 -7.28 4.34 -19.37
C LEU A 195 -6.23 5.32 -18.85
N ARG A 196 -5.05 4.82 -18.42
CA ARG A 196 -3.89 5.67 -18.13
C ARG A 196 -3.43 6.43 -19.37
N CYS A 197 -3.39 5.77 -20.52
CA CYS A 197 -3.00 6.39 -21.79
C CYS A 197 -4.07 7.36 -22.35
N ARG A 198 -5.37 7.12 -22.12
CA ARG A 198 -6.49 7.93 -22.65
C ARG A 198 -6.73 9.23 -21.87
N ARG A 199 -6.55 9.24 -20.54
CA ARG A 199 -7.07 10.33 -19.67
C ARG A 199 -6.18 11.56 -19.48
N ARG A 200 -5.18 11.84 -20.34
CA ARG A 200 -4.27 13.00 -20.20
C ARG A 200 -3.58 13.09 -18.81
N LYS A 201 -3.59 12.02 -18.01
CA LYS A 201 -2.81 11.91 -16.78
C LYS A 201 -1.45 11.37 -17.21
N LEU A 202 -0.42 12.22 -17.18
CA LEU A 202 0.98 11.89 -17.52
C LEU A 202 1.61 10.92 -16.49
N GLN A 203 0.91 9.84 -16.13
CA GLN A 203 1.41 8.86 -15.17
C GLN A 203 2.46 8.00 -15.85
N ILE A 204 3.63 7.90 -15.21
CA ILE A 204 4.72 7.05 -15.66
C ILE A 204 4.27 5.59 -15.55
N ASN A 205 4.52 4.79 -16.58
CA ASN A 205 4.29 3.36 -16.49
C ASN A 205 5.29 2.76 -15.49
N THR A 206 4.79 2.32 -14.34
CA THR A 206 5.61 1.71 -13.28
C THR A 206 5.59 0.18 -13.30
N THR A 207 4.96 -0.43 -14.31
CA THR A 207 4.91 -1.88 -14.47
C THR A 207 6.32 -2.48 -14.43
N GLY A 208 6.49 -3.54 -13.65
CA GLY A 208 7.77 -4.24 -13.51
C GLY A 208 8.80 -3.51 -12.67
N TRP A 209 8.48 -2.34 -12.12
CA TRP A 209 9.38 -1.67 -11.18
C TRP A 209 9.60 -2.53 -9.95
N LYS A 210 10.85 -2.56 -9.51
CA LYS A 210 11.28 -3.08 -8.21
C LYS A 210 11.30 -1.91 -7.24
N LEU A 211 10.47 -1.99 -6.21
CA LEU A 211 10.28 -0.93 -5.22
C LEU A 211 10.67 -1.44 -3.84
N ILE A 212 11.46 -0.64 -3.14
CA ILE A 212 11.99 -0.93 -1.80
C ILE A 212 11.44 0.13 -0.86
N ASP A 213 11.09 -0.27 0.36
CA ASP A 213 10.63 0.65 1.38
C ASP A 213 11.76 1.58 1.83
N MET A 214 11.45 2.86 2.01
CA MET A 214 12.44 3.80 2.53
C MET A 214 12.90 3.44 3.94
N ALA A 215 12.03 2.85 4.76
CA ALA A 215 12.41 2.45 6.12
C ALA A 215 13.49 1.35 6.15
N ASP A 216 13.53 0.47 5.14
CA ASP A 216 14.60 -0.53 5.03
C ASP A 216 15.90 0.09 4.53
N VAL A 217 15.80 1.05 3.60
CA VAL A 217 16.97 1.80 3.11
C VAL A 217 17.59 2.62 4.24
N ASP A 218 16.76 3.27 5.06
CA ASP A 218 17.21 4.04 6.22
C ASP A 218 17.96 3.13 7.21
N ARG A 219 17.40 1.95 7.54
CA ARG A 219 18.07 0.95 8.40
C ARG A 219 19.42 0.52 7.84
N LEU A 220 19.49 0.17 6.56
CA LEU A 220 20.74 -0.22 5.90
C LEU A 220 21.76 0.94 5.84
N SER A 221 21.27 2.17 5.71
CA SER A 221 22.12 3.37 5.70
C SER A 221 22.73 3.68 7.06
N ILE A 222 21.99 3.44 8.15
CA ILE A 222 22.49 3.56 9.52
C ILE A 222 23.55 2.48 9.77
N GLU A 223 23.31 1.25 9.34
CA GLU A 223 24.28 0.15 9.47
C GLU A 223 25.57 0.43 8.70
N THR A 224 25.47 0.95 7.48
CA THR A 224 26.63 1.16 6.60
C THR A 224 27.41 2.45 6.92
N HIS A 225 26.70 3.54 7.22
CA HIS A 225 27.28 4.90 7.33
C HIS A 225 27.12 5.52 8.73
N GLY A 226 26.50 4.82 9.68
CA GLY A 226 26.21 5.29 11.04
C GLY A 226 25.02 6.25 11.15
N SER A 227 24.66 6.95 10.07
CA SER A 227 23.52 7.88 10.03
C SER A 227 23.03 8.06 8.60
N VAL A 228 21.71 8.25 8.46
CA VAL A 228 21.04 8.55 7.18
C VAL A 228 21.61 9.83 6.55
N ASP A 229 21.90 10.85 7.34
CA ASP A 229 22.43 12.12 6.84
C ASP A 229 23.87 11.99 6.35
N ASN A 230 24.66 11.14 7.01
CA ASN A 230 26.02 10.82 6.54
C ASN A 230 25.98 10.06 5.21
N ALA A 231 25.06 9.10 5.09
CA ALA A 231 24.83 8.36 3.85
C ALA A 231 24.48 9.29 2.67
N LYS A 232 23.52 10.21 2.89
CA LYS A 232 23.11 11.22 1.89
C LYS A 232 24.23 12.22 1.55
N ARG A 233 25.00 12.67 2.55
CA ARG A 233 26.17 13.55 2.31
C ARG A 233 27.23 12.87 1.45
N ARG A 234 27.58 11.62 1.76
CA ARG A 234 28.54 10.84 0.97
C ARG A 234 28.05 10.59 -0.46
N ALA A 235 26.75 10.37 -0.63
CA ALA A 235 26.12 10.26 -1.94
C ALA A 235 26.29 11.54 -2.77
N PHE A 236 25.98 12.68 -2.15
CA PHE A 236 26.17 14.01 -2.73
C PHE A 236 27.64 14.25 -3.15
N GLU A 237 28.59 13.97 -2.27
CA GLU A 237 30.02 14.13 -2.56
C GLU A 237 30.48 13.24 -3.72
N ARG A 238 30.08 11.97 -3.74
CA ARG A 238 30.42 11.02 -4.80
C ARG A 238 29.91 11.50 -6.16
N LEU A 239 28.66 11.95 -6.23
CA LEU A 239 28.06 12.46 -7.47
C LEU A 239 28.74 13.73 -7.95
N THR A 240 29.06 14.64 -7.04
CA THR A 240 29.81 15.86 -7.34
C THR A 240 31.16 15.52 -7.97
N ARG A 241 31.93 14.59 -7.36
CA ARG A 241 33.22 14.12 -7.90
C ARG A 241 33.12 13.47 -9.27
N LEU A 242 32.12 12.60 -9.48
CA LEU A 242 31.91 11.95 -10.78
C LEU A 242 31.59 12.97 -11.88
N ARG A 243 30.83 14.02 -11.56
CA ARG A 243 30.47 15.07 -12.51
C ARG A 243 31.66 15.94 -12.89
N SER A 244 32.50 16.32 -11.92
CA SER A 244 33.75 17.06 -12.19
C SER A 244 34.68 16.29 -13.14
N ARG A 245 34.74 14.95 -13.02
CA ARG A 245 35.53 14.10 -13.92
C ARG A 245 34.95 13.99 -15.33
N LEU A 246 33.63 14.12 -15.48
CA LEU A 246 32.94 14.00 -16.77
C LEU A 246 32.85 15.33 -17.54
N GLY A 247 33.41 16.43 -17.01
CA GLY A 247 33.43 17.74 -17.68
C GLY A 247 32.03 18.32 -17.96
N ARG A 248 30.97 17.84 -17.28
CA ARG A 248 29.62 18.39 -17.44
C ARG A 248 29.44 19.56 -16.49
N ASP A 249 29.35 20.77 -17.06
CA ASP A 249 28.95 21.96 -16.32
C ASP A 249 27.65 21.72 -15.53
N PRO A 250 27.46 22.45 -14.41
CA PRO A 250 26.17 22.47 -13.74
C PRO A 250 25.15 23.04 -14.71
N MET A 251 24.33 22.18 -15.31
CA MET A 251 23.09 22.62 -15.98
C MET A 251 22.33 23.43 -14.94
N SER A 252 22.21 24.73 -15.18
CA SER A 252 21.65 25.65 -14.21
C SER A 252 20.23 25.20 -13.85
N ASN A 253 19.78 25.52 -12.63
CA ASN A 253 18.41 25.21 -12.20
C ASN A 253 17.41 25.78 -13.23
N GLU A 254 17.73 26.94 -13.81
CA GLU A 254 16.94 27.56 -14.88
C GLU A 254 16.93 26.79 -16.19
N ASP A 255 17.98 26.05 -16.56
CA ASP A 255 18.03 25.32 -17.84
C ASP A 255 17.35 23.96 -17.75
N TRP A 256 17.47 23.26 -16.61
CA TRP A 256 16.66 22.07 -16.35
C TRP A 256 15.18 22.45 -16.17
N LEU A 257 14.89 23.52 -15.41
CA LEU A 257 13.55 24.06 -15.33
C LEU A 257 13.10 24.61 -16.68
N ARG A 258 13.93 25.19 -17.56
CA ARG A 258 13.54 25.63 -18.92
C ARG A 258 13.26 24.43 -19.82
N SER A 259 14.03 23.35 -19.80
CA SER A 259 13.72 22.13 -20.56
C SER A 259 12.44 21.47 -20.04
N ARG A 260 12.27 21.39 -18.70
CA ARG A 260 11.08 20.82 -18.05
C ARG A 260 9.87 21.75 -18.13
N SER A 261 10.06 23.06 -18.18
CA SER A 261 9.04 24.10 -18.35
C SER A 261 8.73 24.36 -19.81
N ALA A 262 9.60 24.11 -20.77
CA ALA A 262 9.26 24.11 -22.18
C ALA A 262 8.40 22.88 -22.52
N TRP A 263 8.70 21.73 -21.90
CA TRP A 263 7.86 20.54 -21.93
C TRP A 263 6.53 20.77 -21.18
N ARG A 264 6.58 21.31 -19.95
CA ARG A 264 5.37 21.67 -19.17
C ARG A 264 4.61 22.88 -19.73
N ARG A 265 5.19 23.84 -20.46
CA ARG A 265 4.49 24.99 -21.09
C ARG A 265 3.74 24.52 -22.34
N ARG A 266 4.33 23.61 -23.13
CA ARG A 266 3.59 22.87 -24.17
C ARG A 266 2.40 22.08 -23.60
N LEU A 267 2.51 21.60 -22.36
CA LEU A 267 1.43 20.88 -21.64
C LEU A 267 0.45 21.80 -20.87
N ARG A 268 0.91 22.93 -20.30
CA ARG A 268 0.11 23.92 -19.53
C ARG A 268 -0.76 24.80 -20.42
N MET A 269 -0.36 25.03 -21.67
CA MET A 269 -1.23 25.66 -22.68
C MET A 269 -2.52 24.85 -22.93
N ALA A 270 -2.55 23.55 -22.56
CA ALA A 270 -3.68 22.66 -22.79
C ALA A 270 -4.59 22.41 -21.57
N CYS A 271 -4.32 23.00 -20.39
CA CYS A 271 -5.15 22.83 -19.19
C CYS A 271 -5.12 24.09 -18.32
N ARG A 272 -6.11 24.98 -18.47
CA ARG A 272 -6.42 26.02 -17.49
C ARG A 272 -7.66 25.63 -16.67
N ARG A 273 -7.60 25.95 -15.37
CA ARG A 273 -8.50 25.64 -14.23
C ARG A 273 -8.27 24.23 -13.67
N ASP A 274 -7.87 23.99 -12.42
CA ASP A 274 -7.99 24.79 -11.19
C ASP A 274 -6.84 24.51 -10.20
N ARG A 275 -6.78 25.33 -9.15
CA ARG A 275 -5.65 25.56 -8.21
C ARG A 275 -5.12 24.32 -7.47
N LEU A 276 -3.80 24.13 -7.55
CA LEU A 276 -2.98 23.54 -6.49
C LEU A 276 -1.92 24.60 -6.12
N THR A 277 -1.77 24.84 -4.83
CA THR A 277 -0.79 25.77 -4.25
C THR A 277 0.63 25.38 -4.70
N PRO A 278 1.43 26.33 -5.22
CA PRO A 278 2.83 26.05 -5.54
C PRO A 278 3.64 25.98 -4.26
N LEU A 279 4.42 24.90 -4.11
CA LEU A 279 5.53 24.85 -3.16
C LEU A 279 6.47 26.04 -3.45
N ARG A 280 6.94 26.72 -2.40
CA ARG A 280 7.74 27.96 -2.50
C ARG A 280 9.12 27.66 -3.08
N GLU A 281 9.64 28.61 -3.86
CA GLU A 281 10.93 28.54 -4.56
C GLU A 281 12.13 28.40 -3.59
N GLU A 282 11.96 28.87 -2.36
CA GLU A 282 12.96 28.90 -1.29
C GLU A 282 13.28 27.50 -0.72
N ASP A 283 12.43 26.48 -0.96
CA ASP A 283 12.66 25.10 -0.48
C ASP A 283 13.62 24.28 -1.40
N PHE A 284 13.95 24.80 -2.60
CA PHE A 284 14.54 24.03 -3.70
C PHE A 284 15.75 24.66 -4.40
N GLU A 285 16.51 25.53 -3.75
CA GLU A 285 17.77 26.01 -4.31
C GLU A 285 18.82 24.87 -4.37
N GLY A 286 19.25 24.51 -5.59
CA GLY A 286 20.54 23.84 -5.85
C GLY A 286 20.63 22.30 -5.88
N ARG A 287 19.53 21.53 -6.06
CA ARG A 287 19.59 20.07 -5.80
C ARG A 287 19.98 19.19 -7.01
N LEU A 288 21.09 18.48 -6.86
CA LEU A 288 21.51 17.31 -7.64
C LEU A 288 20.36 16.27 -7.76
N GLY A 289 20.28 15.58 -8.91
CA GLY A 289 19.22 14.59 -9.20
C GLY A 289 19.06 13.45 -8.16
N ALA A 290 20.07 13.20 -7.32
CA ALA A 290 20.02 12.23 -6.24
C ALA A 290 19.32 12.71 -4.95
N HIS A 291 18.87 13.96 -4.89
CA HIS A 291 17.98 14.42 -3.81
C HIS A 291 16.54 14.60 -4.28
N ILE A 292 16.23 14.18 -5.51
CA ILE A 292 14.86 14.18 -6.01
C ILE A 292 14.13 13.05 -5.29
N LEU A 293 13.22 13.44 -4.39
CA LEU A 293 12.24 12.54 -3.80
C LEU A 293 11.57 11.72 -4.92
N PRO A 294 11.38 10.40 -4.74
CA PRO A 294 10.66 9.61 -5.72
C PRO A 294 9.28 10.24 -5.98
N ASP A 295 8.78 10.02 -7.19
CA ASP A 295 7.50 10.59 -7.57
C ASP A 295 6.35 9.86 -6.84
N VAL A 296 5.22 10.54 -6.72
CA VAL A 296 4.06 10.06 -5.97
C VAL A 296 3.50 8.73 -6.54
N GLU A 297 3.77 8.44 -7.81
CA GLU A 297 3.45 7.17 -8.46
C GLU A 297 4.03 5.96 -7.73
N SER A 298 5.22 6.09 -7.12
CA SER A 298 5.83 5.00 -6.34
C SER A 298 4.99 4.64 -5.11
N ALA A 299 4.38 5.64 -4.46
CA ALA A 299 3.50 5.44 -3.31
C ALA A 299 2.18 4.77 -3.73
N TYR A 300 1.61 5.19 -4.85
CA TYR A 300 0.40 4.54 -5.39
C TYR A 300 0.67 3.10 -5.86
N SER A 301 1.83 2.84 -6.46
CA SER A 301 2.19 1.51 -6.94
C SER A 301 2.52 0.51 -5.84
N THR A 302 2.75 0.99 -4.61
CA THR A 302 3.01 0.15 -3.42
C THR A 302 1.79 0.04 -2.53
N SER A 303 0.65 0.59 -2.94
CA SER A 303 -0.57 0.63 -2.14
C SER A 303 -1.73 -0.03 -2.87
N THR A 304 -2.67 -0.54 -2.09
CA THR A 304 -3.95 -1.08 -2.58
C THR A 304 -5.10 -0.41 -1.84
N LEU A 305 -6.29 -0.34 -2.44
CA LEU A 305 -7.51 -0.05 -1.71
C LEU A 305 -7.72 -1.15 -0.68
N PHE A 306 -8.20 -0.75 0.48
CA PHE A 306 -8.40 -1.65 1.59
C PHE A 306 -9.71 -1.32 2.29
N PRO A 307 -10.70 -2.24 2.26
CA PRO A 307 -11.97 -1.98 2.89
C PRO A 307 -11.82 -1.94 4.42
N TRP A 308 -12.80 -1.35 5.07
CA TRP A 308 -13.01 -1.46 6.50
C TRP A 308 -14.10 -2.49 6.75
N PHE A 309 -13.86 -3.40 7.70
CA PHE A 309 -14.87 -4.30 8.25
C PHE A 309 -15.32 -3.76 9.59
N ASP A 310 -16.55 -3.30 9.66
CA ASP A 310 -17.18 -2.82 10.89
C ASP A 310 -17.75 -4.01 11.66
N ILE A 311 -17.07 -4.39 12.73
CA ILE A 311 -17.47 -5.51 13.59
C ILE A 311 -18.84 -5.25 14.22
N SER A 312 -19.23 -3.99 14.45
CA SER A 312 -20.47 -3.66 15.14
C SER A 312 -21.71 -3.86 14.27
N THR A 313 -21.58 -3.59 12.97
CA THR A 313 -22.67 -3.71 12.00
C THR A 313 -22.56 -4.94 11.10
N ASP A 314 -21.43 -5.65 11.16
CA ASP A 314 -21.03 -6.73 10.25
C ASP A 314 -21.01 -6.26 8.78
N PHE A 315 -20.91 -4.95 8.55
CA PHE A 315 -20.78 -4.38 7.21
C PHE A 315 -19.30 -4.21 6.85
N PHE A 316 -19.00 -4.32 5.56
CA PHE A 316 -17.68 -3.99 5.04
C PHE A 316 -17.78 -3.07 3.82
N GLY A 317 -16.79 -2.20 3.66
CA GLY A 317 -16.75 -1.26 2.55
C GLY A 317 -15.73 -0.16 2.77
N CYS A 318 -15.76 0.89 1.94
CA CYS A 318 -14.91 2.05 2.20
C CYS A 318 -15.40 2.79 3.46
N PRO A 319 -14.49 3.25 4.32
CA PRO A 319 -14.87 4.08 5.46
C PRO A 319 -15.29 5.48 4.99
N GLY A 320 -16.45 5.94 5.47
CA GLY A 320 -16.90 7.32 5.40
C GLY A 320 -16.80 7.98 6.77
N LEU A 321 -16.66 9.31 6.78
CA LEU A 321 -16.67 10.11 8.00
C LEU A 321 -17.93 10.98 8.01
N CYS A 322 -18.71 10.90 9.08
CA CYS A 322 -19.86 11.76 9.30
C CYS A 322 -19.40 13.10 9.90
N GLU A 323 -19.63 14.19 9.16
CA GLU A 323 -19.27 15.52 9.63
C GLU A 323 -20.14 15.98 10.80
N LEU A 324 -21.42 15.58 10.84
CA LEU A 324 -22.33 15.89 11.95
C LEU A 324 -21.83 15.29 13.28
N CYS A 325 -21.44 14.02 13.28
CA CYS A 325 -20.85 13.38 14.47
C CYS A 325 -19.55 14.07 14.91
N ARG A 326 -18.71 14.42 13.94
CA ARG A 326 -17.43 15.09 14.20
C ARG A 326 -17.64 16.47 14.82
N ASP A 327 -18.56 17.24 14.28
CA ASP A 327 -18.85 18.61 14.72
C ASP A 327 -19.60 18.61 16.07
N ALA A 328 -20.36 17.55 16.37
CA ALA A 328 -20.95 17.30 17.68
C ALA A 328 -19.93 16.84 18.75
N GLY A 329 -18.65 16.65 18.39
CA GLY A 329 -17.60 16.25 19.32
C GLY A 329 -17.69 14.79 19.78
N LEU A 330 -18.38 13.92 19.03
CA LEU A 330 -18.44 12.49 19.34
C LEU A 330 -17.06 11.83 19.20
N PRO A 331 -16.81 10.73 19.94
CA PRO A 331 -15.53 10.03 19.85
C PRO A 331 -15.32 9.50 18.41
N PRO A 332 -14.08 9.56 17.87
CA PRO A 332 -13.82 9.31 16.45
C PRO A 332 -14.39 8.00 15.89
N HIS A 333 -14.36 6.92 16.67
CA HIS A 333 -14.87 5.61 16.26
C HIS A 333 -16.39 5.62 15.97
N GLN A 334 -17.16 6.53 16.58
CA GLN A 334 -18.59 6.70 16.32
C GLN A 334 -18.87 7.59 15.12
N CYS A 335 -17.88 8.34 14.64
CA CYS A 335 -18.02 9.22 13.49
C CYS A 335 -17.84 8.48 12.16
N PHE A 336 -17.39 7.22 12.18
CA PHE A 336 -17.21 6.42 10.98
C PHE A 336 -18.45 5.60 10.66
N TYR A 337 -18.69 5.43 9.36
CA TYR A 337 -19.69 4.49 8.84
C TYR A 337 -19.13 3.84 7.57
N THR A 338 -19.48 2.58 7.32
CA THR A 338 -19.20 1.97 6.02
C THR A 338 -20.15 2.59 5.00
N ILE A 339 -19.71 2.88 3.77
CA ILE A 339 -20.61 3.38 2.71
C ILE A 339 -21.98 2.65 2.67
N PRO A 340 -22.07 1.31 2.73
CA PRO A 340 -23.36 0.61 2.79
C PRO A 340 -24.14 0.85 4.09
N GLY A 341 -23.48 1.09 5.22
CA GLY A 341 -24.11 1.44 6.50
C GLY A 341 -24.46 2.93 6.64
N ARG A 342 -24.33 3.74 5.58
CA ARG A 342 -24.57 5.19 5.63
C ARG A 342 -25.98 5.53 6.08
N ASP A 343 -26.99 4.88 5.51
CA ASP A 343 -28.39 5.24 5.77
C ASP A 343 -28.75 4.92 7.24
N CYS A 344 -28.39 3.74 7.74
CA CYS A 344 -28.53 3.36 9.15
C CYS A 344 -27.76 4.29 10.10
N HIS A 345 -26.62 4.84 9.65
CA HIS A 345 -25.88 5.82 10.44
C HIS A 345 -26.61 7.17 10.49
N MET A 346 -27.16 7.63 9.35
CA MET A 346 -27.84 8.91 9.24
C MET A 346 -29.18 8.95 10.00
N GLU A 347 -29.88 7.81 10.10
CA GLU A 347 -31.11 7.68 10.91
C GLU A 347 -30.91 8.06 12.39
N LYS A 348 -29.68 7.88 12.93
CA LYS A 348 -29.32 8.27 14.31
C LYS A 348 -29.29 9.78 14.55
N HIS A 349 -29.28 10.59 13.48
CA HIS A 349 -29.34 12.05 13.59
C HIS A 349 -30.75 12.61 13.43
N THR A 350 -31.68 11.82 12.91
CA THR A 350 -33.08 12.20 12.71
C THR A 350 -33.99 11.83 13.88
N THR A 351 -33.45 11.05 14.83
CA THR A 351 -34.08 10.69 16.11
C THR A 351 -33.45 11.49 17.22
#